data_AF-A0A1S9AWS1-F1
#
_entry.id   AF-A0A1S9AWS1-F1
#
_cell.length_a   1.000
_cell.length_b   1.000
_cell.length_c   1.000
_cell.angle_alpha   90.00
_cell.angle_beta   90.00
_cell.angle_gamma   90.00
#
_symmetry.space_group_name_H-M   'P 1'
#
loop_
_entity.id
_entity.type
_entity.pdbx_description
1 polymer ?
#
loop_
_entity_poly.entity_id
_entity_poly.type
_entity_poly.pdbx_seq_one_letter_code
_entity_poly.pdbx_strand_id
1 'polypeptide(L)'
;MAVNSFTTEKGIRLGMSEAELVKRLGNCFTRFSNASGYTRLHYKIEAPSDSKTKLLSRANMPVYYATYKLCNDKLMEMEFGFEYP
;
A
#
# COMPACT_ATOMS: atom_id res chain seq x y z
N MET A 1 -7.15 26.50 9.43
CA MET A 1 -6.76 25.20 10.04
C MET A 1 -6.36 24.28 8.90
N ALA A 2 -5.07 24.05 8.68
CA ALA A 2 -4.61 23.19 7.60
C ALA A 2 -4.63 21.74 8.10
N VAL A 3 -5.60 20.96 7.62
CA VAL A 3 -5.54 19.50 7.77
C VAL A 3 -4.40 19.03 6.88
N ASN A 4 -3.26 18.70 7.48
CA ASN A 4 -2.12 18.14 6.76
C ASN A 4 -2.61 16.93 5.96
N SER A 5 -2.71 17.11 4.65
CA SER A 5 -3.14 16.06 3.73
C SER A 5 -2.00 15.06 3.67
N PHE A 6 -2.02 14.06 4.57
CA PHE A 6 -1.05 12.98 4.61
C PHE A 6 -0.98 12.34 3.23
N THR A 7 0.09 12.65 2.53
CA THR A 7 0.37 12.18 1.19
C THR A 7 1.68 11.43 1.29
N THR A 8 1.66 10.14 1.01
CA THR A 8 2.88 9.34 0.98
C THR A 8 3.79 9.84 -0.14
N GLU A 9 5.07 9.47 -0.09
CA GLU A 9 6.05 9.81 -1.13
C GLU A 9 5.62 9.37 -2.55
N LYS A 10 4.72 8.39 -2.65
CA LYS A 10 4.13 7.91 -3.91
C LYS A 10 2.90 8.73 -4.37
N GLY A 11 2.53 9.78 -3.64
CA GLY A 11 1.34 10.58 -3.91
C GLY A 11 0.03 9.90 -3.51
N ILE A 12 0.09 8.92 -2.59
CA ILE A 12 -1.11 8.26 -2.07
C ILE A 12 -1.62 9.05 -0.87
N ARG A 13 -2.91 9.39 -0.86
CA ARG A 13 -3.55 10.15 0.23
C ARG A 13 -4.82 9.46 0.71
N LEU A 14 -5.18 9.70 1.97
CA LEU A 14 -6.47 9.30 2.51
C LEU A 14 -7.61 9.97 1.71
N GLY A 15 -8.68 9.22 1.44
CA GLY A 15 -9.82 9.62 0.61
C GLY A 15 -9.63 9.41 -0.90
N MET A 16 -8.48 8.91 -1.35
CA MET A 16 -8.24 8.57 -2.77
C MET A 16 -9.03 7.34 -3.19
N SER A 17 -9.46 7.32 -4.47
CA SER A 17 -10.15 6.17 -5.06
C SER A 17 -9.23 4.96 -5.24
N GLU A 18 -9.81 3.77 -5.20
CA GLU A 18 -9.10 2.50 -5.42
C GLU A 18 -8.32 2.49 -6.74
N ALA A 19 -8.94 2.94 -7.82
CA ALA A 19 -8.32 2.94 -9.15
C ALA A 19 -7.03 3.79 -9.19
N GLU A 20 -7.00 4.89 -8.45
CA GLU A 20 -5.87 5.81 -8.42
C GLU A 20 -4.74 5.28 -7.51
N LEU A 21 -5.12 4.65 -6.41
CA LEU A 21 -4.21 3.91 -5.53
C LEU A 21 -3.54 2.75 -6.26
N VAL A 22 -4.32 1.94 -6.99
CA VAL A 22 -3.84 0.82 -7.82
C VAL A 22 -2.91 1.32 -8.92
N LYS A 23 -3.26 2.41 -9.63
CA LYS A 23 -2.37 3.02 -10.63
C LYS A 23 -1.00 3.41 -10.06
N ARG A 24 -0.96 3.91 -8.81
CA ARG A 24 0.28 4.31 -8.14
C ARG A 24 1.07 3.12 -7.59
N LEU A 25 0.39 2.08 -7.11
CA LEU A 25 1.01 0.86 -6.58
C LEU A 25 1.48 -0.11 -7.68
N GLY A 26 0.85 -0.08 -8.86
CA GLY A 26 1.16 -0.95 -9.99
C GLY A 26 0.29 -2.20 -10.01
N ASN A 27 0.90 -3.39 -10.21
CA ASN A 27 0.17 -4.67 -10.34
C ASN A 27 0.67 -5.77 -9.38
N CYS A 28 1.38 -5.38 -8.33
CA CYS A 28 2.05 -6.34 -7.44
C CYS A 28 1.60 -6.05 -6.01
N PHE A 29 0.31 -6.27 -5.82
CA PHE A 29 -0.40 -6.29 -4.55
C PHE A 29 -1.54 -7.31 -4.68
N THR A 30 -2.01 -7.82 -3.56
CA THR A 30 -3.19 -8.68 -3.50
C THR A 30 -4.40 -7.84 -3.16
N ARG A 31 -5.42 -7.85 -4.03
CA ARG A 31 -6.69 -7.17 -3.79
C ARG A 31 -7.69 -8.15 -3.17
N PHE A 32 -8.23 -7.79 -2.02
CA PHE A 32 -9.33 -8.48 -1.36
C PHE A 32 -10.55 -7.56 -1.34
N SER A 33 -11.59 -7.88 -2.10
CA SER A 33 -12.85 -7.15 -2.07
C SER A 33 -13.92 -8.00 -1.40
N ASN A 34 -14.58 -7.46 -0.37
CA ASN A 34 -15.74 -8.09 0.25
C ASN A 34 -17.04 -7.51 -0.32
N ALA A 35 -18.10 -8.33 -0.40
CA ALA A 35 -19.43 -7.93 -0.86
C ALA A 35 -20.05 -6.78 -0.04
N SER A 36 -19.56 -6.52 1.16
CA SER A 36 -19.98 -5.41 2.04
C SER A 36 -19.43 -4.03 1.62
N GLY A 37 -18.75 -3.90 0.47
CA GLY A 37 -18.25 -2.61 -0.04
C GLY A 37 -16.87 -2.18 0.52
N TYR A 38 -16.14 -3.12 1.12
CA TYR A 38 -14.78 -2.90 1.60
C TYR A 38 -13.77 -3.57 0.66
N THR A 39 -12.76 -2.82 0.23
CA THR A 39 -11.59 -3.37 -0.47
C THR A 39 -10.37 -3.24 0.44
N ARG A 40 -9.60 -4.30 0.59
CA ARG A 40 -8.27 -4.27 1.20
C ARG A 40 -7.23 -4.64 0.17
N LEU A 41 -6.23 -3.80 -0.03
CA LEU A 41 -5.06 -4.10 -0.84
C LEU A 41 -3.91 -4.43 0.09
N HIS A 42 -3.32 -5.61 -0.08
CA HIS A 42 -2.17 -6.05 0.69
C HIS A 42 -0.98 -6.18 -0.24
N TYR A 43 -0.02 -5.29 -0.06
CA TYR A 43 1.25 -5.26 -0.77
C TYR A 43 2.30 -5.88 0.15
N LYS A 44 2.91 -6.99 -0.26
CA LYS A 44 4.03 -7.61 0.46
C LYS A 44 5.15 -7.84 -0.53
N ILE A 45 6.37 -7.51 -0.14
CA ILE A 45 7.58 -7.84 -0.89
C ILE A 45 8.61 -8.46 0.06
N GLU A 46 9.25 -9.53 -0.39
CA GLU A 46 10.23 -10.31 0.37
C GLU A 46 11.51 -10.48 -0.48
N ALA A 47 12.66 -10.10 0.06
CA ALA A 47 13.96 -10.41 -0.55
C ALA A 47 14.46 -11.78 -0.04
N PRO A 48 15.14 -12.60 -0.87
CA PRO A 48 15.62 -12.34 -2.24
C PRO A 48 14.67 -12.83 -3.35
N SER A 49 13.51 -13.39 -3.02
CA SER A 49 12.60 -14.00 -4.00
C SER A 49 11.95 -13.01 -4.96
N ASP A 50 11.78 -11.74 -4.58
CA ASP A 50 11.05 -10.77 -5.39
C ASP A 50 11.98 -9.84 -6.21
N SER A 51 11.68 -9.71 -7.51
CA SER A 51 12.41 -8.82 -8.46
C SER A 51 12.28 -7.32 -8.13
N LYS A 52 11.48 -6.95 -7.11
CA LYS A 52 11.42 -5.59 -6.53
C LYS A 52 12.48 -5.31 -5.45
N THR A 53 13.50 -6.17 -5.38
CA THR A 53 14.71 -6.05 -4.57
C THR A 53 15.36 -4.67 -4.61
N LYS A 54 15.18 -3.83 -5.65
CA LYS A 54 15.75 -2.47 -5.69
C LYS A 54 15.25 -1.53 -4.56
N LEU A 55 14.02 -1.70 -4.07
CA LEU A 55 13.48 -0.92 -2.94
C LEU A 55 13.99 -1.47 -1.59
N LEU A 56 13.98 -2.80 -1.43
CA LEU A 56 14.45 -3.50 -0.23
C LEU A 56 15.97 -3.38 -0.04
N SER A 57 16.76 -3.51 -1.11
CA SER A 57 18.21 -3.32 -1.10
C SER A 57 18.62 -1.89 -0.75
N ARG A 58 17.80 -0.88 -1.07
CA ARG A 58 18.03 0.51 -0.62
C ARG A 58 17.67 0.71 0.85
N ALA A 59 16.65 0.02 1.34
CA ALA A 59 16.20 0.10 2.73
C ALA A 59 16.97 -0.84 3.68
N ASN A 60 17.81 -1.74 3.16
CA ASN A 60 18.53 -2.78 3.92
C ASN A 60 17.62 -3.64 4.81
N MET A 61 16.35 -3.79 4.41
CA MET A 61 15.33 -4.53 5.15
C MET A 61 14.83 -5.72 4.31
N PRO A 62 14.58 -6.89 4.92
CA PRO A 62 14.29 -8.12 4.17
C PRO A 62 12.80 -8.28 3.81
N VAL A 63 11.87 -7.72 4.60
CA VAL A 63 10.42 -7.81 4.36
C VAL A 63 9.77 -6.45 4.53
N TYR A 64 8.98 -6.05 3.53
CA TYR A 64 8.12 -4.87 3.61
C TYR A 64 6.68 -5.25 3.31
N TYR A 65 5.76 -4.78 4.14
CA TYR A 65 4.33 -4.93 3.94
C TYR A 65 3.63 -3.58 4.00
N ALA A 66 2.63 -3.40 3.15
CA ALA A 66 1.73 -2.26 3.16
C ALA A 66 0.31 -2.74 2.90
N THR A 67 -0.60 -2.42 3.81
CA THR A 67 -2.02 -2.72 3.73
C THR A 67 -2.80 -1.43 3.55
N TYR A 68 -3.63 -1.34 2.52
CA TYR A 68 -4.50 -0.21 2.26
C TYR A 68 -5.95 -0.68 2.39
N LYS A 69 -6.74 -0.05 3.25
CA LYS A 69 -8.16 -0.35 3.44
C LYS A 69 -9.01 0.75 2.83
N LEU A 70 -9.82 0.37 1.87
CA LEU A 70 -10.80 1.20 1.19
C LEU A 70 -12.20 0.80 1.62
N CYS A 71 -13.04 1.79 1.82
CA CYS A 71 -14.46 1.64 2.10
C CYS A 71 -15.23 2.52 1.12
N ASN A 72 -16.22 1.96 0.42
CA ASN A 72 -16.99 2.68 -0.59
C ASN A 72 -16.09 3.39 -1.62
N ASP A 73 -15.13 2.66 -2.18
CA ASP A 73 -14.10 3.14 -3.13
C ASP A 73 -13.08 4.14 -2.56
N LYS A 74 -13.24 4.64 -1.34
CA LYS A 74 -12.32 5.62 -0.74
C LYS A 74 -11.32 4.99 0.22
N LEU A 75 -10.05 5.36 0.10
CA LEU A 75 -8.99 4.94 1.00
C LEU A 75 -9.20 5.55 2.39
N MET A 76 -9.56 4.71 3.35
CA MET A 76 -9.82 5.14 4.73
C MET A 76 -8.59 4.94 5.62
N GLU A 77 -7.81 3.89 5.36
CA GLU A 77 -6.68 3.53 6.20
C GLU A 77 -5.53 2.98 5.35
N MET A 78 -4.31 3.28 5.79
CA MET A 78 -3.09 2.78 5.19
C MET A 78 -2.12 2.43 6.31
N GLU A 79 -1.75 1.16 6.36
CA GLU A 79 -0.81 0.60 7.32
C GLU A 79 0.42 0.15 6.53
N PHE A 80 1.61 0.58 6.93
CA PHE A 80 2.85 0.14 6.31
C PHE A 80 3.85 -0.19 7.39
N GLY A 81 4.60 -1.25 7.17
CA GLY A 81 5.55 -1.76 8.14
C GLY A 81 6.67 -2.52 7.46
N PHE A 82 7.74 -2.68 8.22
CA PHE A 82 8.89 -3.48 7.85
C PHE A 82 9.00 -4.59 8.89
N GLU A 83 9.17 -5.81 8.44
CA GLU A 83 9.47 -6.93 9.32
C GLU A 83 10.99 -7.12 9.36
N TYR A 84 11.52 -7.13 10.58
CA TYR A 84 12.90 -7.50 10.85
C TYR A 84 12.93 -8.98 11.25
N PRO A 85 13.78 -9.81 10.64
CA PRO A 85 13.88 -11.24 10.90
C PRO A 85 14.63 -11.52 12.21
#